data_AF-A0A836QMH9-F1
#
_entry.id   AF-A0A836QMH9-F1
#
_cell.length_a   1.000
_cell.length_b   1.000
_cell.length_c   1.000
_cell.angle_alpha   90.00
_cell.angle_beta   90.00
_cell.angle_gamma   90.00
#
_symmetry.space_group_name_H-M   'P 1'
#
loop_
_entity.id
_entity.type
_entity.pdbx_description
1 polymer ?
#
loop_
_entity_poly.entity_id
_entity_poly.type
_entity_poly.pdbx_seq_one_letter_code
_entity_poly.pdbx_strand_id
1 'polypeptide(L)'
;MKMAEKTKEFVARKRDTGVSRREFMGTTAKAVAAGSMAASFPFIAKGAESLRTIGLGVSIINEIQSKAAEDLGFGVTGQALGYGAYFGKALNQNDQYDVCEGFFNDFDVFLPAKIFQPLDTHRIAECLFDLFHLADPTAGLGRHGRHPAFHA
;
A
#
# COMPACT_ATOMS: atom_id res chain seq x y z
N MET A 1 75.89 2.33 -33.06
CA MET A 1 74.97 2.54 -31.92
C MET A 1 73.54 2.85 -32.39
N LYS A 2 72.84 1.93 -33.08
CA LYS A 2 71.44 2.13 -33.51
C LYS A 2 70.51 0.90 -33.28
N MET A 3 71.03 -0.17 -32.68
CA MET A 3 70.26 -1.40 -32.41
C MET A 3 69.84 -1.59 -30.95
N ALA A 4 70.51 -0.94 -30.00
CA ALA A 4 70.20 -1.05 -28.56
C ALA A 4 69.05 -0.14 -28.09
N GLU A 5 68.67 0.83 -28.92
CA GLU A 5 67.62 1.81 -28.60
C GLU A 5 66.23 1.26 -28.98
N LYS A 6 66.16 0.57 -30.13
CA LYS A 6 64.94 -0.06 -30.65
C LYS A 6 64.40 -1.18 -29.76
N THR A 7 65.27 -1.82 -28.97
CA THR A 7 64.89 -2.85 -27.99
C THR A 7 64.29 -2.25 -26.72
N LYS A 8 64.71 -1.04 -26.31
CA LYS A 8 64.17 -0.35 -25.13
C LYS A 8 62.78 0.25 -25.42
N GLU A 9 62.55 0.68 -26.66
CA GLU A 9 61.26 1.20 -27.11
C GLU A 9 60.17 0.10 -27.19
N PHE A 10 60.55 -1.14 -27.52
CA PHE A 10 59.63 -2.29 -27.56
C PHE A 10 59.19 -2.78 -26.18
N VAL A 11 60.04 -2.62 -25.15
CA VAL A 11 59.72 -3.03 -23.77
C VAL A 11 58.87 -1.99 -23.03
N ALA A 12 58.91 -0.72 -23.45
CA ALA A 12 58.19 0.38 -22.79
C ALA A 12 56.70 0.50 -23.17
N ARG A 13 56.23 -0.20 -24.22
CA ARG A 13 54.86 -0.04 -24.76
C ARG A 13 53.88 -1.13 -24.30
N LYS A 14 53.93 -1.49 -23.02
CA LYS A 14 52.90 -2.32 -22.38
C LYS A 14 52.45 -1.70 -21.06
N ARG A 15 52.00 -0.45 -21.09
CA ARG A 15 51.13 0.09 -20.05
C ARG A 15 49.69 -0.26 -20.45
N ASP A 16 49.19 -1.34 -19.87
CA ASP A 16 47.79 -1.73 -19.91
C ASP A 16 46.95 -0.60 -19.29
N THR A 17 46.21 0.14 -20.11
CA THR A 17 45.21 1.11 -19.66
C THR A 17 43.84 0.44 -19.50
N GLY A 18 43.82 -0.79 -18.98
CA GLY A 18 42.61 -1.56 -18.76
C GLY A 18 42.27 -1.60 -17.28
N VAL A 19 41.08 -1.11 -16.92
CA VAL A 19 40.47 -1.35 -15.60
C VAL A 19 40.61 -2.83 -15.28
N SER A 20 41.21 -3.16 -14.13
CA SER A 20 41.41 -4.56 -13.78
C SER A 20 40.06 -5.24 -13.54
N ARG A 21 39.95 -6.54 -13.85
CA ARG A 21 38.70 -7.31 -13.61
C ARG A 21 38.21 -7.18 -12.17
N ARG A 22 39.14 -7.03 -11.20
CA ARG A 22 38.85 -6.84 -9.78
C ARG A 22 38.19 -5.49 -9.51
N GLU A 23 38.67 -4.41 -10.13
CA GLU A 23 38.07 -3.08 -10.02
C GLU A 23 36.71 -3.02 -10.69
N PHE A 24 36.57 -3.66 -11.85
CA PHE A 24 35.28 -3.79 -12.53
C PHE A 24 34.27 -4.53 -11.65
N MET A 25 34.61 -5.73 -11.17
CA MET A 25 33.74 -6.51 -10.28
C MET A 25 33.46 -5.80 -8.95
N GLY A 26 34.44 -5.10 -8.39
CA GLY A 26 34.26 -4.31 -7.16
C GLY A 26 33.31 -3.12 -7.36
N THR A 27 33.31 -2.51 -8.55
CA THR A 27 32.41 -1.41 -8.90
C THR A 27 30.99 -1.91 -9.15
N THR A 28 30.85 -3.03 -9.87
CA THR A 28 29.55 -3.68 -10.10
C THR A 28 28.91 -4.16 -8.80
N ALA A 29 29.67 -4.82 -7.91
CA ALA A 29 29.14 -5.29 -6.63
C ALA A 29 28.63 -4.15 -5.73
N LYS A 30 29.36 -3.03 -5.69
CA LYS A 30 28.92 -1.82 -4.94
C LYS A 30 27.65 -1.20 -5.54
N ALA A 31 27.53 -1.16 -6.86
CA ALA A 31 26.34 -0.65 -7.53
C ALA A 31 25.09 -1.51 -7.25
N VAL A 32 25.22 -2.84 -7.26
CA VAL A 32 24.11 -3.75 -6.94
C VAL A 32 23.69 -3.67 -5.46
N ALA A 33 24.65 -3.56 -4.54
CA ALA A 33 24.35 -3.41 -3.11
C ALA A 33 23.63 -2.07 -2.82
N ALA A 34 24.06 -0.96 -3.45
CA ALA A 34 23.37 0.32 -3.32
C ALA A 34 21.97 0.30 -3.94
N GLY A 35 21.80 -0.38 -5.09
CA GLY A 35 20.50 -0.52 -5.76
C GLY A 35 19.49 -1.37 -5.00
N SER A 36 19.95 -2.40 -4.28
CA SER A 36 19.07 -3.26 -3.46
C SER A 36 18.57 -2.57 -2.21
N MET A 37 19.35 -1.66 -1.60
CA MET A 37 18.89 -0.89 -0.43
C MET A 37 17.91 0.23 -0.79
N ALA A 38 18.03 0.83 -1.98
CA ALA A 38 17.06 1.81 -2.48
C ALA A 38 15.69 1.18 -2.81
N ALA A 39 15.64 -0.13 -3.07
CA ALA A 39 14.42 -0.87 -3.34
C ALA A 39 13.71 -1.41 -2.08
N SER A 40 14.34 -1.34 -0.90
CA SER A 40 13.82 -1.89 0.36
C SER A 40 13.08 -0.90 1.27
N PHE A 41 12.91 0.35 0.84
CA PHE A 41 11.89 1.22 1.45
C PHE A 41 10.53 0.85 0.85
N PRO A 42 9.46 0.70 1.66
CA PRO A 42 8.14 0.46 1.10
C PRO A 42 7.87 1.58 0.11
N PHE A 43 7.59 1.17 -1.13
CA PHE A 43 7.09 2.04 -2.17
C PHE A 43 5.81 2.69 -1.64
N ILE A 44 5.92 3.89 -1.07
CA ILE A 44 4.75 4.75 -0.86
C ILE A 44 4.32 5.10 -2.27
N ALA A 45 3.27 4.42 -2.73
CA ALA A 45 2.69 4.62 -4.03
C ALA A 45 2.19 6.06 -4.14
N LYS A 46 3.07 6.97 -4.57
CA LYS A 46 2.74 8.34 -5.00
C LYS A 46 1.84 8.38 -6.25
N GLY A 47 1.23 7.26 -6.61
CA GLY A 47 0.30 7.09 -7.73
C GLY A 47 -0.87 6.16 -7.39
N ALA A 48 -1.17 5.91 -6.11
CA ALA A 48 -2.46 5.32 -5.76
C ALA A 48 -3.56 6.34 -6.10
N GLU A 49 -4.54 5.92 -6.90
CA GLU A 49 -5.78 6.66 -7.09
C GLU A 49 -6.39 6.97 -5.71
N SER A 50 -7.01 8.15 -5.57
CA SER A 50 -7.66 8.52 -4.31
C SER A 50 -8.61 7.43 -3.86
N LEU A 51 -8.71 7.19 -2.55
CA LEU A 51 -9.73 6.32 -2.00
C LEU A 51 -11.11 6.91 -2.31
N ARG A 52 -11.92 6.17 -3.06
CA ARG A 52 -13.24 6.60 -3.53
C ARG A 52 -14.29 6.15 -2.53
N THR A 53 -14.97 7.09 -1.90
CA THR A 53 -16.03 6.80 -0.93
C THR A 53 -17.39 7.23 -1.48
N ILE A 54 -18.43 6.47 -1.16
CA ILE A 54 -19.82 6.85 -1.42
C ILE A 54 -20.61 6.81 -0.12
N GLY A 55 -21.59 7.69 0.02
CA GLY A 55 -22.43 7.76 1.20
C GLY A 55 -23.44 8.89 1.08
N LEU A 56 -24.15 9.16 2.17
CA LEU A 56 -25.07 10.28 2.21
C LEU A 56 -24.37 11.61 2.47
N GLY A 57 -25.06 12.72 2.17
CA GLY A 57 -24.53 14.06 2.44
C GLY A 57 -24.25 14.36 3.91
N VAL A 58 -24.75 13.54 4.84
CA VAL A 58 -24.49 13.67 6.29
C VAL A 58 -23.21 12.96 6.74
N SER A 59 -22.66 12.05 5.93
CA SER A 59 -21.46 11.26 6.22
C SER A 59 -20.28 11.62 5.32
N ILE A 60 -20.55 12.05 4.08
CA ILE A 60 -19.56 12.54 3.14
C ILE A 60 -19.26 14.02 3.40
N ILE A 61 -18.54 14.28 4.48
CA ILE A 61 -18.18 15.63 4.95
C ILE A 61 -16.78 16.00 4.43
N ASN A 62 -16.64 17.19 3.83
CA ASN A 62 -15.40 17.61 3.17
C ASN A 62 -14.23 17.76 4.15
N GLU A 63 -14.51 18.27 5.35
CA GLU A 63 -13.52 18.47 6.41
C GLU A 63 -12.96 17.13 6.90
N ILE A 64 -13.82 16.10 7.03
CA ILE A 64 -13.41 14.75 7.43
C ILE A 64 -12.54 14.12 6.34
N GLN A 65 -12.94 14.23 5.08
CA GLN A 65 -12.15 13.70 3.95
C GLN A 65 -10.79 14.39 3.85
N SER A 66 -10.75 15.71 4.02
CA SER A 66 -9.50 16.48 3.99
C SER A 66 -8.56 16.06 5.11
N LYS A 67 -9.11 15.87 6.31
CA LYS A 67 -8.33 15.40 7.46
C LYS A 67 -7.83 13.96 7.27
N ALA A 68 -8.68 13.07 6.78
CA ALA A 68 -8.31 11.70 6.48
C ALA A 68 -7.20 11.64 5.41
N ALA A 69 -7.28 12.46 4.36
CA ALA A 69 -6.25 12.52 3.34
C ALA A 69 -4.90 13.01 3.89
N GLU A 70 -4.92 13.99 4.80
CA GLU A 70 -3.72 14.46 5.53
C GLU A 70 -3.12 13.34 6.38
N ASP A 71 -3.94 12.68 7.20
CA ASP A 71 -3.48 11.65 8.15
C ASP A 71 -2.96 10.39 7.45
N LEU A 72 -3.57 10.02 6.31
CA LEU A 72 -3.23 8.83 5.55
C LEU A 72 -2.10 9.06 4.53
N GLY A 73 -1.83 10.31 4.16
CA GLY A 73 -0.81 10.66 3.17
C GLY A 73 -1.16 10.30 1.72
N PHE A 74 -2.43 10.00 1.43
CA PHE A 74 -2.98 9.79 0.08
C PHE A 74 -4.39 10.40 -0.04
N GLY A 75 -4.86 10.63 -1.27
CA GLY A 75 -6.14 11.30 -1.51
C GLY A 75 -7.34 10.49 -1.03
N VAL A 76 -8.33 11.18 -0.46
CA VAL A 76 -9.65 10.62 -0.12
C VAL A 76 -10.70 11.48 -0.81
N THR A 77 -11.57 10.87 -1.60
CA THR A 77 -12.60 11.57 -2.39
C THR A 77 -13.94 10.89 -2.21
N GLY A 78 -14.92 11.64 -1.73
CA GLY A 78 -16.25 11.16 -1.42
C GLY A 78 -17.31 11.74 -2.34
N GLN A 79 -18.25 10.88 -2.72
CA GLN A 79 -19.45 11.25 -3.47
C GLN A 79 -20.67 11.23 -2.54
N ALA A 80 -21.17 12.42 -2.19
CA ALA A 80 -22.41 12.58 -1.46
C ALA A 80 -23.61 12.30 -2.37
N LEU A 81 -24.49 11.38 -1.97
CA LEU A 81 -25.66 10.95 -2.73
C LEU A 81 -26.93 11.02 -1.88
N GLY A 82 -28.08 11.17 -2.54
CA GLY A 82 -29.38 10.89 -1.90
C GLY A 82 -29.60 9.37 -1.80
N TYR A 83 -30.42 8.93 -0.84
CA TYR A 83 -30.55 7.50 -0.49
C TYR A 83 -30.82 6.58 -1.69
N GLY A 84 -31.79 6.90 -2.56
CA GLY A 84 -32.09 6.05 -3.72
C GLY A 84 -30.93 5.94 -4.72
N ALA A 85 -30.19 7.02 -4.94
CA ALA A 85 -29.02 7.04 -5.83
C ALA A 85 -27.83 6.29 -5.21
N TYR A 86 -27.62 6.48 -3.91
CA TYR A 86 -26.65 5.74 -3.12
C TYR A 86 -26.92 4.23 -3.20
N PHE A 87 -28.13 3.80 -2.86
CA PHE A 87 -28.53 2.40 -2.78
C PHE A 87 -28.38 1.70 -4.13
N GLY A 88 -28.85 2.35 -5.21
CA GLY A 88 -28.69 1.86 -6.57
C GLY A 88 -27.21 1.73 -6.98
N LYS A 89 -26.37 2.71 -6.64
CA LYS A 89 -24.93 2.68 -6.93
C LYS A 89 -24.22 1.58 -6.15
N ALA A 90 -24.49 1.45 -4.85
CA ALA A 90 -23.89 0.43 -3.99
C ALA A 90 -24.14 -0.98 -4.54
N LEU A 91 -25.38 -1.27 -4.98
CA LEU A 91 -25.74 -2.58 -5.52
C LEU A 91 -25.19 -2.89 -6.91
N ASN A 92 -25.08 -1.89 -7.79
CA ASN A 92 -24.91 -2.14 -9.22
C ASN A 92 -23.56 -1.64 -9.78
N GLN A 93 -22.75 -0.93 -9.00
CA GLN A 93 -21.54 -0.25 -9.47
C GLN A 93 -20.35 -0.43 -8.49
N ASN A 94 -20.11 -1.67 -8.04
CA ASN A 94 -19.11 -2.01 -7.02
C ASN A 94 -17.65 -1.77 -7.46
N ASP A 95 -17.41 -1.54 -8.75
CA ASP A 95 -16.12 -1.16 -9.32
C ASP A 95 -15.86 0.37 -9.27
N GLN A 96 -16.90 1.16 -8.98
CA GLN A 96 -16.87 2.63 -9.01
C GLN A 96 -16.64 3.28 -7.64
N TYR A 97 -16.41 2.49 -6.59
CA TYR A 97 -16.10 2.97 -5.24
C TYR A 97 -15.25 1.93 -4.50
N ASP A 98 -14.57 2.35 -3.45
CA ASP A 98 -13.74 1.49 -2.60
C ASP A 98 -14.33 1.30 -1.20
N VAL A 99 -15.00 2.35 -0.69
CA VAL A 99 -15.72 2.34 0.59
C VAL A 99 -17.13 2.85 0.39
N CYS A 100 -18.09 2.08 0.91
CA CYS A 100 -19.50 2.40 0.90
C CYS A 100 -19.98 2.59 2.33
N GLU A 101 -20.44 3.78 2.66
CA GLU A 101 -21.06 4.08 3.96
C GLU A 101 -22.58 3.89 3.83
N GLY A 102 -23.12 2.93 4.57
CA GLY A 102 -24.52 2.51 4.47
C GLY A 102 -25.16 2.29 5.81
N PHE A 103 -26.48 2.25 5.83
CA PHE A 103 -27.21 2.04 7.06
C PHE A 103 -27.28 0.56 7.41
N PHE A 104 -27.39 0.27 8.71
CA PHE A 104 -27.57 -1.10 9.19
C PHE A 104 -28.81 -1.77 8.57
N ASN A 105 -29.86 -0.99 8.25
CA ASN A 105 -31.08 -1.50 7.65
C ASN A 105 -30.94 -1.86 6.16
N ASP A 106 -29.81 -1.58 5.51
CA ASP A 106 -29.56 -1.99 4.12
C ASP A 106 -28.95 -3.41 4.05
N PHE A 107 -28.54 -3.97 5.19
CA PHE A 107 -27.79 -5.23 5.26
C PHE A 107 -28.63 -6.44 4.85
N ASP A 108 -29.95 -6.40 5.04
CA ASP A 108 -30.88 -7.43 4.58
C ASP A 108 -30.87 -7.60 3.06
N VAL A 109 -30.52 -6.56 2.31
CA VAL A 109 -30.31 -6.60 0.87
C VAL A 109 -28.83 -6.75 0.50
N PHE A 110 -27.93 -6.02 1.17
CA PHE A 110 -26.51 -5.95 0.80
C PHE A 110 -25.72 -7.23 1.08
N LEU A 111 -26.00 -7.92 2.19
CA LEU A 111 -25.33 -9.17 2.54
C LEU A 111 -25.62 -10.30 1.52
N PRO A 112 -26.88 -10.63 1.19
CA PRO A 112 -27.15 -11.65 0.17
C PRO A 112 -26.70 -11.22 -1.24
N ALA A 113 -26.66 -9.91 -1.53
CA ALA A 113 -26.13 -9.37 -2.79
C ALA A 113 -24.60 -9.42 -2.88
N LYS A 114 -23.89 -9.76 -1.79
CA LYS A 114 -22.42 -9.91 -1.74
C LYS A 114 -21.66 -8.67 -2.22
N ILE A 115 -22.15 -7.48 -1.88
CA ILE A 115 -21.47 -6.23 -2.27
C ILE A 115 -20.21 -5.96 -1.42
N PHE A 116 -20.15 -6.49 -0.20
CA PHE A 116 -19.02 -6.30 0.69
C PHE A 116 -17.94 -7.36 0.49
N GLN A 117 -16.69 -6.91 0.45
CA GLN A 117 -15.54 -7.81 0.61
C GLN A 117 -15.33 -8.15 2.10
N PRO A 118 -14.94 -9.39 2.45
CA PRO A 118 -14.53 -9.71 3.80
C PRO A 118 -13.36 -8.83 4.25
N LEU A 119 -13.44 -8.28 5.46
CA LEU A 119 -12.35 -7.48 6.03
C LEU A 119 -11.31 -8.38 6.70
N ASP A 120 -10.03 -8.15 6.38
CA ASP A 120 -8.92 -8.75 7.11
C ASP A 120 -8.74 -8.05 8.46
N THR A 121 -9.30 -8.65 9.51
CA THR A 121 -9.28 -8.11 10.87
C THR A 121 -7.87 -7.97 11.46
N HIS A 122 -6.88 -8.70 10.97
CA HIS A 122 -5.49 -8.56 11.43
C HIS A 122 -4.87 -7.21 11.05
N ARG A 123 -5.44 -6.53 10.05
CA ARG A 123 -5.01 -5.21 9.59
C ARG A 123 -5.72 -4.06 10.30
N ILE A 124 -6.72 -4.36 11.12
CA ILE A 124 -7.53 -3.37 11.85
C ILE A 124 -7.25 -3.55 13.35
N ALA A 125 -6.14 -2.95 13.81
CA ALA A 125 -5.67 -3.16 15.18
C ALA A 125 -6.55 -2.49 16.25
N GLU A 126 -7.17 -1.34 15.94
CA GLU A 126 -7.89 -0.53 16.93
C GLU A 126 -9.43 -0.50 16.74
N CYS A 127 -9.97 -0.52 15.52
CA CYS A 127 -11.42 -0.36 15.34
C CYS A 127 -12.27 -1.57 15.78
N LEU A 128 -11.70 -2.78 15.89
CA LEU A 128 -12.47 -3.94 16.35
C LEU A 128 -12.66 -3.96 17.87
N PHE A 129 -11.75 -3.34 18.62
CA PHE A 129 -11.74 -3.42 20.08
C PHE A 129 -12.96 -2.69 20.67
N ASP A 130 -13.30 -1.51 20.14
CA ASP A 130 -14.43 -0.71 20.61
C ASP A 130 -15.78 -1.29 20.20
N LEU A 131 -15.92 -1.85 18.99
CA LEU A 131 -17.21 -2.42 18.56
C LEU A 131 -17.58 -3.69 19.34
N PHE A 132 -16.59 -4.54 19.66
CA PHE A 132 -16.80 -5.72 20.51
C PHE A 132 -17.05 -5.33 21.97
N HIS A 133 -16.38 -4.31 22.53
CA HIS A 133 -16.69 -3.79 23.87
C HIS A 133 -18.08 -3.13 23.96
N LEU A 134 -18.54 -2.49 22.88
CA LEU A 134 -19.90 -1.94 22.81
C LEU A 134 -20.97 -3.03 22.71
N ALA A 135 -20.67 -4.14 22.04
CA ALA A 135 -21.57 -5.29 21.94
C ALA A 135 -21.55 -6.18 23.19
N ASP A 136 -20.42 -6.27 23.88
CA ASP A 136 -20.25 -6.96 25.16
C ASP A 136 -19.22 -6.24 26.06
N PRO A 137 -19.67 -5.39 26.99
CA PRO A 137 -18.78 -4.67 27.91
C PRO A 137 -18.09 -5.57 28.94
N THR A 138 -18.35 -6.89 28.94
CA THR A 138 -17.69 -7.87 29.82
C THR A 138 -16.54 -8.60 29.15
N ALA A 139 -16.31 -8.39 27.84
CA ALA A 139 -15.18 -8.92 27.10
C ALA A 139 -13.87 -8.18 27.47
N GLY A 140 -13.46 -8.30 28.72
CA GLY A 140 -12.33 -7.59 29.30
C GLY A 140 -10.98 -7.95 28.68
N LEU A 141 -10.07 -6.98 28.78
CA LEU A 141 -8.61 -7.04 28.63
C LEU A 141 -8.02 -8.43 28.95
N GLY A 142 -7.93 -9.29 27.94
CA GLY A 142 -7.73 -10.72 28.15
C GLY A 142 -6.98 -11.42 27.04
N ARG A 143 -5.67 -11.16 26.96
CA ARG A 143 -4.61 -12.06 26.49
C ARG A 143 -4.53 -12.39 24.99
N HIS A 144 -3.33 -12.20 24.46
CA HIS A 144 -2.76 -12.97 23.35
C HIS A 144 -3.20 -14.45 23.41
N GLY A 145 -3.94 -14.92 22.40
CA GLY A 145 -4.08 -16.35 22.16
C GLY A 145 -5.39 -16.78 21.51
N ARG A 146 -5.28 -17.17 20.23
CA ARG A 146 -6.14 -18.09 19.47
C ARG A 146 -7.57 -17.62 19.15
N HIS A 147 -7.72 -17.16 17.92
CA HIS A 147 -8.96 -17.19 17.14
C HIS A 147 -9.56 -18.61 17.09
N PRO A 148 -10.88 -18.77 17.21
CA PRO A 148 -11.62 -19.72 16.41
C PRO A 148 -11.91 -19.10 15.04
N ALA A 149 -11.57 -19.84 13.99
CA ALA A 149 -11.93 -19.54 12.62
C ALA A 149 -13.46 -19.51 12.48
N PHE A 150 -14.00 -18.47 11.84
CA PHE A 150 -15.38 -18.46 11.38
C PHE A 150 -15.49 -19.41 10.18
N HIS A 151 -16.12 -20.55 10.41
CA HIS A 151 -16.76 -21.35 9.37
C HIS A 151 -18.27 -21.06 9.44
N ALA A 152 -18.78 -20.33 8.46
CA ALA A 152 -20.14 -20.42 7.89
C ALA A 152 -20.20 -19.52 6.66
#